data_AF-A0A7Y2IPU1-F1
#
_entry.id   AF-A0A7Y2IPU1-F1
#
_cell.length_a   1.000
_cell.length_b   1.000
_cell.length_c   1.000
_cell.angle_alpha   90.00
_cell.angle_beta   90.00
_cell.angle_gamma   90.00
#
_symmetry.space_group_name_H-M   'P 1'
#
loop_
_entity.id
_entity.type
_entity.pdbx_description
1 polymer ?
#
loop_
_entity_poly.entity_id
_entity_poly.type
_entity_poly.pdbx_seq_one_letter_code
_entity_poly.pdbx_strand_id
1 'polypeptide(L)'
;MFSETASVLRACLVAVYRPYVARAVGALGAEIDVETMQRGERWLDAELTSLLVLPFAEQRRSPLEVFQESLKFVNDDLAGQGIAPPKRDSATARALPGDLYDLAPASSQALGGGVWEAHLAWGAAKAADAIARSQTGDASSADSAAVEPATADPRPRIGLLGTDLMDRTKIESVAAPAGYVLAVWRNVHDLESDVVLALIDLNHAGADDAVRRLSQAGTRVVAFGPHVDDFALARARSLGADDVLARSVFFKRLPSLMPLIT
;
A
#
# COMPACT_ATOMS: atom_id res chain seq x y z
N MET A 1 -4.55 17.40 -17.54
CA MET A 1 -3.30 16.65 -17.29
C MET A 1 -3.57 15.21 -16.86
N PHE A 2 -4.50 14.93 -15.94
CA PHE A 2 -4.83 13.57 -15.48
C PHE A 2 -5.19 12.55 -16.57
N SER A 3 -5.93 12.99 -17.60
CA SER A 3 -6.32 12.12 -18.73
C SER A 3 -5.12 11.59 -19.53
N GLU A 4 -4.04 12.36 -19.62
CA GLU A 4 -2.85 11.98 -20.40
C GLU A 4 -2.03 10.89 -19.69
N THR A 5 -1.74 11.08 -18.39
CA THR A 5 -1.01 10.08 -17.59
C THR A 5 -1.77 8.75 -17.52
N ALA A 6 -3.09 8.80 -17.35
CA ALA A 6 -3.95 7.62 -17.36
C ALA A 6 -3.92 6.90 -18.73
N SER A 7 -4.01 7.66 -19.82
CA SER A 7 -3.95 7.10 -21.18
C SER A 7 -2.61 6.41 -21.48
N VAL A 8 -1.49 7.05 -21.11
CA VAL A 8 -0.15 6.50 -21.28
C VAL A 8 0.02 5.21 -20.48
N LEU A 9 -0.39 5.20 -19.19
CA LEU A 9 -0.30 3.99 -18.38
C LEU A 9 -1.10 2.83 -18.95
N ARG A 10 -2.35 3.08 -19.38
CA ARG A 10 -3.17 2.07 -20.03
C ARG A 10 -2.48 1.53 -21.28
N ALA A 11 -2.02 2.40 -22.16
CA ALA A 11 -1.34 2.00 -23.40
C ALA A 11 -0.11 1.14 -23.13
N CYS A 12 0.71 1.50 -22.13
CA CYS A 12 1.88 0.70 -21.73
C CYS A 12 1.48 -0.69 -21.19
N LEU A 13 0.48 -0.76 -20.30
CA LEU A 13 0.02 -2.02 -19.72
C LEU A 13 -0.63 -2.96 -20.75
N VAL A 14 -1.40 -2.42 -21.70
CA VAL A 14 -2.00 -3.21 -22.78
C VAL A 14 -0.92 -3.70 -23.74
N ALA A 15 -0.03 -2.81 -24.18
CA ALA A 15 1.04 -3.16 -25.13
C ALA A 15 2.00 -4.23 -24.59
N VAL A 16 2.26 -4.25 -23.28
CA VAL A 16 3.16 -5.24 -22.66
C VAL A 16 2.48 -6.59 -22.40
N TYR A 17 1.16 -6.66 -22.42
CA TYR A 17 0.42 -7.84 -21.95
C TYR A 17 0.82 -9.12 -22.69
N ARG A 18 0.68 -9.15 -24.03
CA ARG A 18 0.98 -10.37 -24.81
C ARG A 18 2.46 -10.77 -24.74
N PRO A 19 3.45 -9.87 -24.91
CA PRO A 19 4.87 -10.21 -24.73
C PRO A 19 5.20 -10.72 -23.33
N TYR A 20 4.56 -10.17 -22.29
CA TYR A 20 4.72 -10.65 -20.92
C TYR A 20 4.20 -12.09 -20.77
N VAL A 21 2.95 -12.31 -21.19
CA VAL A 21 2.30 -13.63 -21.07
C VAL A 21 3.06 -14.70 -21.83
N ALA A 22 3.47 -14.42 -23.08
CA ALA A 22 4.24 -15.38 -23.88
C ALA A 22 5.56 -15.77 -23.19
N ARG A 23 6.25 -14.81 -22.58
CA ARG A 23 7.47 -15.07 -21.81
C ARG A 23 7.20 -15.88 -20.55
N ALA A 24 6.17 -15.52 -19.78
CA ALA A 24 5.84 -16.17 -18.52
C ALA A 24 5.41 -17.63 -18.74
N VAL A 25 4.55 -17.87 -19.73
CA VAL A 25 4.10 -19.21 -20.14
C VAL A 25 5.25 -20.02 -20.72
N GLY A 26 6.09 -19.42 -21.57
CA GLY A 26 7.27 -20.09 -22.11
C GLY A 26 8.28 -20.50 -21.04
N ALA A 27 8.41 -19.73 -19.94
CA ALA A 27 9.24 -20.10 -18.80
C ALA A 27 8.70 -21.31 -18.02
N LEU A 28 7.39 -21.60 -18.11
CA LEU A 28 6.78 -22.83 -17.59
C LEU A 28 6.93 -24.01 -18.56
N GLY A 29 7.47 -23.80 -19.76
CA GLY A 29 7.50 -24.83 -20.81
C GLY A 29 6.12 -25.19 -21.34
N ALA A 30 5.15 -24.29 -21.18
CA ALA A 30 3.78 -24.46 -21.65
C ALA A 30 3.52 -23.64 -22.92
N GLU A 31 2.40 -23.91 -23.57
CA GLU A 31 1.86 -23.11 -24.67
C GLU A 31 0.40 -22.77 -24.34
N ILE A 32 -0.06 -21.61 -24.83
CA ILE A 32 -1.46 -21.21 -24.68
C ILE A 32 -1.97 -20.67 -26.00
N ASP A 33 -3.30 -20.75 -26.18
CA ASP A 33 -3.95 -20.27 -27.38
C ASP A 33 -3.80 -18.75 -27.54
N VAL A 34 -3.58 -18.32 -28.78
CA VAL A 34 -3.55 -16.89 -29.14
C VAL A 34 -4.86 -16.22 -28.75
N GLU A 35 -6.00 -16.90 -28.89
CA GLU A 35 -7.31 -16.36 -28.48
C GLU A 35 -7.39 -16.14 -26.96
N THR A 36 -6.80 -17.02 -26.15
CA THR A 36 -6.70 -16.85 -24.69
C THR A 36 -5.91 -15.59 -24.34
N MET A 37 -4.78 -15.35 -25.02
CA MET A 37 -4.01 -14.11 -24.85
C MET A 37 -4.83 -12.88 -25.24
N GLN A 38 -5.52 -12.91 -26.37
CA GLN A 38 -6.33 -11.80 -26.84
C GLN A 38 -7.52 -11.51 -25.91
N ARG A 39 -8.15 -12.56 -25.36
CA ARG A 39 -9.23 -12.42 -24.39
C ARG A 39 -8.77 -11.73 -23.11
N GLY A 40 -7.61 -12.10 -22.59
CA GLY A 40 -7.03 -11.44 -21.41
C GLY A 40 -6.64 -9.99 -21.65
N GLU A 41 -6.06 -9.68 -22.80
CA GLU A 41 -5.73 -8.31 -23.19
C GLU A 41 -6.97 -7.43 -23.34
N ARG A 42 -8.02 -7.92 -24.03
CA ARG A 42 -9.28 -7.18 -24.20
C ARG A 42 -9.94 -6.91 -22.85
N TRP A 43 -9.92 -7.89 -21.95
CA TRP A 43 -10.46 -7.70 -20.60
C TRP A 43 -9.63 -6.68 -19.81
N LEU A 44 -8.29 -6.76 -19.88
CA LEU A 44 -7.39 -5.80 -19.25
C LEU A 44 -7.66 -4.36 -19.72
N ASP A 45 -7.76 -4.15 -21.02
CA ASP A 45 -8.01 -2.83 -21.60
C ASP A 45 -9.38 -2.28 -21.18
N ALA A 46 -10.42 -3.11 -21.17
CA ALA A 46 -11.75 -2.72 -20.71
C ALA A 46 -11.75 -2.31 -19.23
N GLU A 47 -11.15 -3.13 -18.35
CA GLU A 47 -11.11 -2.84 -16.90
C GLU A 47 -10.23 -1.64 -16.57
N LEU A 48 -9.08 -1.49 -17.24
CA LEU A 48 -8.24 -0.29 -17.09
C LEU A 48 -8.97 0.95 -17.58
N THR A 49 -9.71 0.86 -18.68
CA THR A 49 -10.55 1.96 -19.17
C THR A 49 -11.60 2.33 -18.13
N SER A 50 -12.33 1.37 -17.57
CA SER A 50 -13.32 1.63 -16.51
C SER A 50 -12.70 2.16 -15.21
N LEU A 51 -11.52 1.67 -14.81
CA LEU A 51 -10.84 2.11 -13.60
C LEU A 51 -10.31 3.54 -13.74
N LEU A 52 -9.61 3.83 -14.85
CA LEU A 52 -8.82 5.05 -14.99
C LEU A 52 -9.65 6.29 -15.33
N VAL A 53 -10.92 6.12 -15.74
CA VAL A 53 -11.86 7.24 -15.89
C VAL A 53 -12.41 7.72 -14.54
N LEU A 54 -12.34 6.90 -13.49
CA LEU A 54 -12.83 7.28 -12.17
C LEU A 54 -11.92 8.32 -11.53
N PRO A 55 -12.46 9.21 -10.68
CA PRO A 55 -11.65 10.02 -9.77
C PRO A 55 -10.71 9.14 -8.95
N PHE A 56 -9.51 9.64 -8.65
CA PHE A 56 -8.50 8.88 -7.92
C PHE A 56 -8.97 8.35 -6.56
N ALA A 57 -9.84 9.08 -5.87
CA ALA A 57 -10.44 8.67 -4.61
C ALA A 57 -11.38 7.46 -4.73
N GLU A 58 -11.96 7.25 -5.91
CA GLU A 58 -12.91 6.17 -6.20
C GLU A 58 -12.21 4.94 -6.80
N GLN A 59 -10.95 5.07 -7.21
CA GLN A 59 -10.13 3.97 -7.72
C GLN A 59 -9.69 3.05 -6.57
N ARG A 60 -10.51 2.02 -6.29
CA ARG A 60 -10.30 1.01 -5.24
C ARG A 60 -9.27 -0.07 -5.59
N ARG A 61 -8.94 -0.21 -6.87
CA ARG A 61 -7.90 -1.10 -7.38
C ARG A 61 -6.79 -0.27 -8.02
N SER A 62 -5.59 -0.83 -8.08
CA SER A 62 -4.46 -0.30 -8.82
C SER A 62 -4.40 -0.88 -10.23
N PRO A 63 -3.78 -0.18 -11.19
CA PRO A 63 -3.55 -0.70 -12.54
C PRO A 63 -2.74 -2.00 -12.57
N LEU A 64 -1.83 -2.20 -11.61
CA LEU A 64 -1.09 -3.46 -11.46
C LEU A 64 -2.01 -4.61 -11.02
N GLU A 65 -2.91 -4.40 -10.06
CA GLU A 65 -3.88 -5.42 -9.63
C GLU A 65 -4.78 -5.84 -10.80
N VAL A 66 -5.24 -4.89 -11.64
CA VAL A 66 -6.02 -5.22 -12.84
C VAL A 66 -5.19 -6.05 -13.84
N PHE A 67 -3.89 -5.75 -14.01
CA PHE A 67 -3.00 -6.56 -14.83
C PHE A 67 -2.81 -7.98 -14.26
N GLN A 68 -2.68 -8.11 -12.94
CA GLN A 68 -2.55 -9.42 -12.29
C GLN A 68 -3.85 -10.24 -12.44
N GLU A 69 -5.02 -9.59 -12.28
CA GLU A 69 -6.33 -10.22 -12.44
C GLU A 69 -6.59 -10.70 -13.88
N SER A 70 -6.04 -10.03 -14.90
CA SER A 70 -6.24 -10.44 -16.29
C SER A 70 -5.56 -11.77 -16.62
N LEU A 71 -4.59 -12.21 -15.81
CA LEU A 71 -3.94 -13.52 -15.98
C LEU A 71 -4.84 -14.70 -15.61
N LYS A 72 -6.04 -14.47 -15.07
CA LYS A 72 -7.03 -15.54 -14.84
C LYS A 72 -7.34 -16.35 -16.10
N PHE A 73 -7.41 -15.70 -17.27
CA PHE A 73 -7.68 -16.41 -18.53
C PHE A 73 -6.56 -17.38 -18.89
N VAL A 74 -5.31 -16.98 -18.62
CA VAL A 74 -4.14 -17.83 -18.83
C VAL A 74 -4.10 -18.97 -17.81
N ASN A 75 -4.42 -18.68 -16.55
CA ASN A 75 -4.51 -19.70 -15.49
C ASN A 75 -5.60 -20.74 -15.81
N ASP A 76 -6.77 -20.31 -16.27
CA ASP A 76 -7.88 -21.19 -16.65
C ASP A 76 -7.51 -22.09 -17.83
N ASP A 77 -6.79 -21.56 -18.81
CA ASP A 77 -6.32 -22.30 -19.99
C ASP A 77 -5.30 -23.38 -19.62
N LEU A 78 -4.26 -23.01 -18.87
CA LEU A 78 -3.25 -23.95 -18.36
C LEU A 78 -3.87 -25.04 -17.47
N ALA A 79 -4.86 -24.68 -16.65
CA ALA A 79 -5.62 -25.63 -15.84
C ALA A 79 -6.45 -26.56 -16.71
N GLY A 80 -7.11 -26.04 -17.76
CA GLY A 80 -7.86 -26.83 -18.74
C GLY A 80 -7.00 -27.83 -19.52
N GLN A 81 -5.72 -27.52 -19.72
CA GLN A 81 -4.73 -28.42 -20.31
C GLN A 81 -4.22 -29.50 -19.32
N GLY A 82 -4.55 -29.40 -18.03
CA GLY A 82 -4.11 -30.35 -17.00
C GLY A 82 -2.65 -30.19 -16.58
N ILE A 83 -2.03 -29.03 -16.84
CA ILE A 83 -0.66 -28.75 -16.43
C ILE A 83 -0.61 -28.63 -14.91
N ALA A 84 0.30 -29.34 -14.25
CA ALA A 84 0.42 -29.27 -12.79
C ALA A 84 0.92 -27.88 -12.36
N PRO A 85 0.22 -27.19 -11.43
CA PRO A 85 0.71 -25.92 -10.90
C PRO A 85 2.05 -26.07 -10.17
N PRO A 86 2.97 -25.09 -10.29
CA PRO A 86 4.19 -25.09 -9.52
C PRO A 86 3.90 -24.96 -8.01
N LYS A 87 4.88 -25.35 -7.19
CA LYS A 87 4.78 -25.12 -5.74
C LYS A 87 4.97 -23.63 -5.45
N ARG A 88 3.89 -22.98 -5.02
CA ARG A 88 3.88 -21.57 -4.62
C ARG A 88 4.21 -21.41 -3.14
N ASP A 89 4.83 -20.29 -2.79
CA ASP A 89 4.99 -19.93 -1.39
C ASP A 89 3.64 -19.50 -0.79
N SER A 90 3.50 -19.68 0.53
CA SER A 90 2.22 -19.43 1.21
C SER A 90 1.80 -17.95 1.27
N ALA A 91 2.74 -17.02 1.10
CA ALA A 91 2.44 -15.60 1.13
C ALA A 91 1.90 -15.14 -0.23
N THR A 92 2.56 -15.51 -1.33
CA THR A 92 2.14 -15.23 -2.70
C THR A 92 0.82 -15.91 -3.03
N ALA A 93 0.63 -17.16 -2.60
CA ALA A 93 -0.64 -17.87 -2.76
C ALA A 93 -1.82 -17.16 -2.04
N ARG A 94 -1.56 -16.49 -0.92
CA ARG A 94 -2.59 -15.74 -0.18
C ARG A 94 -2.85 -14.37 -0.80
N ALA A 95 -1.80 -13.71 -1.30
CA ALA A 95 -1.91 -12.39 -1.93
C ALA A 95 -2.65 -12.46 -3.27
N LEU A 96 -2.40 -13.52 -4.06
CA LEU A 96 -2.97 -13.71 -5.39
C LEU A 96 -3.57 -15.13 -5.51
N PRO A 97 -4.72 -15.39 -4.88
CA PRO A 97 -5.31 -16.73 -4.84
C PRO A 97 -5.69 -17.27 -6.23
N GLY A 98 -6.01 -16.38 -7.18
CA GLY A 98 -6.34 -16.75 -8.56
C GLY A 98 -5.15 -17.05 -9.47
N ASP A 99 -3.92 -16.73 -9.04
CA ASP A 99 -2.71 -16.91 -9.86
C ASP A 99 -2.08 -18.30 -9.64
N LEU A 100 -2.82 -19.35 -9.94
CA LEU A 100 -2.44 -20.75 -9.70
C LEU A 100 -1.05 -21.12 -10.24
N TYR A 101 -0.65 -20.53 -11.36
CA TYR A 101 0.62 -20.84 -12.05
C TYR A 101 1.76 -19.87 -11.74
N ASP A 102 1.59 -18.97 -10.77
CA ASP A 102 2.61 -17.99 -10.35
C ASP A 102 3.07 -17.08 -11.51
N LEU A 103 2.12 -16.68 -12.37
CA LEU A 103 2.37 -15.89 -13.57
C LEU A 103 2.36 -14.39 -13.29
N ALA A 104 1.75 -13.96 -12.18
CA ALA A 104 1.51 -12.56 -11.91
C ALA A 104 2.79 -11.81 -11.60
N PRO A 105 3.01 -10.64 -12.23
CA PRO A 105 4.18 -9.83 -11.94
C PRO A 105 4.08 -9.31 -10.51
N ALA A 106 5.14 -9.49 -9.71
CA ALA A 106 5.19 -8.97 -8.35
C ALA A 106 5.22 -7.43 -8.28
N SER A 107 5.61 -6.76 -9.37
CA SER A 107 5.64 -5.29 -9.48
C SER A 107 5.54 -4.83 -10.94
N SER A 108 5.22 -3.56 -11.17
CA SER A 108 5.28 -2.97 -12.52
C SER A 108 6.69 -2.88 -13.09
N GLN A 109 7.75 -3.00 -12.28
CA GLN A 109 9.13 -3.11 -12.78
C GLN A 109 9.34 -4.39 -13.58
N ALA A 110 8.69 -5.48 -13.17
CA ALA A 110 8.76 -6.76 -13.88
C ALA A 110 8.11 -6.72 -15.28
N LEU A 111 7.34 -5.66 -15.56
CA LEU A 111 6.73 -5.38 -16.86
C LEU A 111 7.64 -4.50 -17.76
N GLY A 112 8.76 -3.98 -17.23
CA GLY A 112 9.73 -3.19 -17.98
C GLY A 112 9.64 -1.68 -17.73
N GLY A 113 10.68 -0.96 -18.17
CA GLY A 113 10.92 0.45 -17.82
C GLY A 113 9.79 1.40 -18.16
N GLY A 114 9.23 1.31 -19.37
CA GLY A 114 8.13 2.20 -19.79
C GLY A 114 6.86 2.02 -18.97
N VAL A 115 6.54 0.78 -18.56
CA VAL A 115 5.39 0.50 -17.69
C VAL A 115 5.65 1.01 -16.28
N TRP A 116 6.87 0.82 -15.77
CA TRP A 116 7.29 1.33 -14.47
C TRP A 116 7.18 2.86 -14.38
N GLU A 117 7.74 3.57 -15.35
CA GLU A 117 7.70 5.03 -15.41
C GLU A 117 6.26 5.57 -15.49
N ALA A 118 5.44 4.98 -16.37
CA ALA A 118 4.04 5.37 -16.50
C ALA A 118 3.25 5.11 -15.21
N HIS A 119 3.53 4.00 -14.51
CA HIS A 119 2.85 3.66 -13.27
C HIS A 119 3.27 4.59 -12.12
N LEU A 120 4.55 4.97 -12.04
CA LEU A 120 5.04 5.98 -11.11
C LEU A 120 4.41 7.36 -11.37
N ALA A 121 4.32 7.78 -12.64
CA ALA A 121 3.69 9.04 -13.01
C ALA A 121 2.21 9.09 -12.60
N TRP A 122 1.47 7.99 -12.82
CA TRP A 122 0.09 7.86 -12.34
C TRP A 122 -0.01 7.91 -10.82
N GLY A 123 0.89 7.21 -10.10
CA GLY A 123 0.94 7.23 -8.64
C GLY A 123 1.22 8.63 -8.09
N ALA A 124 2.14 9.37 -8.71
CA ALA A 124 2.44 10.76 -8.37
C ALA A 124 1.24 11.68 -8.62
N ALA A 125 0.54 11.51 -9.75
CA ALA A 125 -0.68 12.25 -10.05
C ALA A 125 -1.80 11.95 -9.03
N LYS A 126 -1.95 10.69 -8.62
CA LYS A 126 -2.91 10.26 -7.59
C LYS A 126 -2.60 10.90 -6.23
N ALA A 127 -1.33 10.96 -5.84
CA ALA A 127 -0.90 11.62 -4.62
C ALA A 127 -1.12 13.14 -4.67
N ALA A 128 -0.78 13.78 -5.79
CA ALA A 128 -0.99 15.22 -5.98
C ALA A 128 -2.49 15.60 -5.90
N ASP A 129 -3.38 14.80 -6.48
CA ASP A 129 -4.84 14.98 -6.34
C ASP A 129 -5.30 14.85 -4.90
N ALA A 130 -4.79 13.86 -4.16
CA ALA A 130 -5.11 13.71 -2.74
C ALA A 130 -4.68 14.94 -1.92
N ILE A 131 -3.50 15.50 -2.20
CA ILE A 131 -3.00 16.73 -1.56
C ILE A 131 -3.84 17.95 -1.97
N ALA A 132 -4.21 18.10 -3.24
CA ALA A 132 -5.03 19.23 -3.69
C ALA A 132 -6.43 19.21 -3.04
N ARG A 133 -7.02 18.03 -2.87
CA ARG A 133 -8.32 17.85 -2.19
C ARG A 133 -8.26 18.13 -0.69
N SER A 134 -7.15 17.82 -0.01
CA SER A 134 -7.01 18.19 1.41
C SER A 134 -6.90 19.71 1.60
N GLN A 135 -6.27 20.43 0.67
CA GLN A 135 -6.14 21.90 0.74
C GLN A 135 -7.41 22.66 0.35
N THR A 136 -8.25 22.10 -0.54
CA THR A 136 -9.53 22.72 -0.95
C THR A 136 -10.68 22.45 0.02
N GLY A 137 -10.59 21.39 0.82
CA GLY A 137 -11.54 21.10 1.91
C GLY A 137 -11.53 22.11 3.06
N ASP A 138 -10.44 22.88 3.21
CA ASP A 138 -10.27 23.86 4.30
C ASP A 138 -10.79 25.29 3.97
N ALA A 139 -11.28 25.54 2.74
CA ALA A 139 -11.64 26.88 2.27
C ALA A 139 -13.16 27.15 2.14
N SER A 140 -14.02 26.26 2.63
CA SER A 140 -15.47 26.49 2.70
C SER A 140 -16.01 26.17 4.09
N SER A 141 -15.63 26.99 5.07
CA SER A 141 -16.29 27.09 6.38
C SER A 141 -16.13 28.50 6.93
N ALA A 142 -16.66 29.48 6.18
CA ALA A 142 -16.85 30.84 6.65
C ALA A 142 -18.28 31.29 6.33
N ASP A 143 -19.27 30.60 6.89
CA ASP A 143 -20.44 31.26 7.46
C ASP A 143 -21.13 30.35 8.51
N SER A 144 -21.74 31.01 9.49
CA SER A 144 -21.97 30.59 10.87
C SER A 144 -22.92 29.40 11.10
N ALA A 145 -22.54 28.52 12.02
CA ALA A 145 -23.38 28.17 13.16
C ALA A 145 -22.49 27.76 14.34
N ALA A 146 -22.74 28.36 15.50
CA ALA A 146 -22.07 28.04 16.75
C ALA A 146 -22.11 26.53 17.01
N VAL A 147 -20.96 25.88 16.95
CA VAL A 147 -20.74 24.56 17.54
C VAL A 147 -19.78 24.80 18.69
N GLU A 148 -20.27 24.55 19.90
CA GLU A 148 -19.48 24.53 21.12
C GLU A 148 -18.22 23.68 20.92
N PRO A 149 -17.07 24.03 21.54
CA PRO A 149 -15.85 23.25 21.41
C PRO A 149 -16.14 21.82 21.90
N ALA A 150 -16.10 20.86 20.98
CA ALA A 150 -16.04 19.46 21.32
C ALA A 150 -14.86 19.28 22.27
N THR A 151 -15.16 18.88 23.50
CA THR A 151 -14.18 18.57 24.54
C THR A 151 -13.09 17.67 23.95
N ALA A 152 -11.87 18.20 23.81
CA ALA A 152 -10.70 17.39 23.48
C ALA A 152 -10.65 16.23 24.47
N ASP A 153 -10.59 14.99 23.97
CA ASP A 153 -10.43 13.82 24.82
C ASP A 153 -9.16 14.01 25.65
N PRO A 154 -9.24 14.10 26.99
CA PRO A 154 -8.08 14.44 27.82
C PRO A 154 -7.04 13.32 27.86
N ARG A 155 -7.33 12.16 27.26
CA ARG A 155 -6.42 11.01 27.23
C ARG A 155 -5.21 11.26 26.33
N PRO A 156 -4.01 10.82 26.75
CA PRO A 156 -2.82 10.92 25.92
C PRO A 156 -2.96 10.12 24.63
N ARG A 157 -2.37 10.65 23.54
CA ARG A 157 -2.53 10.09 22.19
C ARG A 157 -1.30 9.31 21.76
N ILE A 158 -1.51 8.22 21.04
CA ILE A 158 -0.46 7.43 20.40
C ILE A 158 -0.69 7.50 18.90
N GLY A 159 0.34 7.90 18.17
CA GLY A 159 0.32 7.94 16.71
C GLY A 159 0.63 6.59 16.09
N LEU A 160 -0.08 6.22 15.03
CA LEU A 160 0.20 5.04 14.22
C LEU A 160 0.24 5.43 12.75
N LEU A 161 1.41 5.28 12.12
CA LEU A 161 1.54 5.30 10.67
C LEU A 161 1.70 3.86 10.18
N GLY A 162 0.67 3.30 9.54
CA GLY A 162 0.70 1.93 9.04
C GLY A 162 -0.44 1.64 8.06
N THR A 163 -0.25 0.62 7.23
CA THR A 163 -1.23 0.26 6.17
C THR A 163 -2.10 -0.94 6.55
N ASP A 164 -1.71 -1.70 7.57
CA ASP A 164 -2.36 -2.95 7.95
C ASP A 164 -3.47 -2.75 9.00
N LEU A 165 -4.70 -3.07 8.59
CA LEU A 165 -5.89 -2.98 9.46
C LEU A 165 -5.80 -3.90 10.69
N MET A 166 -5.19 -5.07 10.57
CA MET A 166 -5.04 -6.03 11.67
C MET A 166 -4.05 -5.53 12.71
N ASP A 167 -3.04 -4.78 12.30
CA ASP A 167 -2.10 -4.14 13.24
C ASP A 167 -2.78 -3.04 14.02
N ARG A 168 -3.55 -2.20 13.32
CA ARG A 168 -4.36 -1.17 13.97
C ARG A 168 -5.26 -1.78 15.04
N THR A 169 -6.06 -2.79 14.71
CA THR A 169 -7.01 -3.40 15.67
C THR A 169 -6.28 -3.97 16.89
N LYS A 170 -5.12 -4.62 16.70
CA LYS A 170 -4.31 -5.14 17.80
C LYS A 170 -3.73 -4.02 18.66
N ILE A 171 -3.21 -2.96 18.04
CA ILE A 171 -2.67 -1.81 18.77
C ILE A 171 -3.76 -1.13 19.58
N GLU A 172 -4.92 -0.89 18.98
CA GLU A 172 -6.08 -0.29 19.62
C GLU A 172 -6.57 -1.15 20.80
N SER A 173 -6.57 -2.47 20.67
CA SER A 173 -6.95 -3.39 21.75
C SER A 173 -6.03 -3.35 22.98
N VAL A 174 -4.81 -2.85 22.85
CA VAL A 174 -3.85 -2.66 23.96
C VAL A 174 -3.87 -1.21 24.46
N ALA A 175 -3.91 -0.25 23.53
CA ALA A 175 -3.85 1.18 23.83
C ALA A 175 -5.11 1.68 24.57
N ALA A 176 -6.31 1.29 24.11
CA ALA A 176 -7.55 1.80 24.68
C ALA A 176 -7.75 1.39 26.16
N PRO A 177 -7.53 0.11 26.57
CA PRO A 177 -7.57 -0.27 27.98
C PRO A 177 -6.47 0.37 28.83
N ALA A 178 -5.33 0.72 28.22
CA ALA A 178 -4.24 1.43 28.88
C ALA A 178 -4.49 2.95 29.00
N GLY A 179 -5.65 3.45 28.57
CA GLY A 179 -6.03 4.86 28.70
C GLY A 179 -5.55 5.76 27.57
N TYR A 180 -5.07 5.20 26.46
CA TYR A 180 -4.60 5.95 25.30
C TYR A 180 -5.66 6.06 24.19
N VAL A 181 -5.57 7.13 23.41
CA VAL A 181 -6.32 7.30 22.16
C VAL A 181 -5.39 7.07 20.99
N LEU A 182 -5.77 6.18 20.06
CA LEU A 182 -4.98 5.90 18.87
C LEU A 182 -5.29 6.93 17.76
N ALA A 183 -4.31 7.78 17.45
CA ALA A 183 -4.32 8.65 16.29
C ALA A 183 -3.75 7.88 15.09
N VAL A 184 -4.58 7.59 14.09
CA VAL A 184 -4.17 6.81 12.91
C VAL A 184 -3.85 7.77 11.77
N TRP A 185 -2.59 7.78 11.38
CA TRP A 185 -2.07 8.56 10.28
C TRP A 185 -2.03 7.71 9.02
N ARG A 186 -2.51 8.28 7.91
CA ARG A 186 -2.45 7.61 6.60
C ARG A 186 -1.26 8.10 5.80
N ASN A 187 -0.76 9.29 6.11
CA ASN A 187 0.34 9.94 5.41
C ASN A 187 1.23 10.70 6.39
N VAL A 188 2.45 11.03 5.94
CA VAL A 188 3.43 11.84 6.69
C VAL A 188 2.93 13.29 6.94
N HIS A 189 1.93 13.73 6.19
CA HIS A 189 1.31 15.04 6.38
C HIS A 189 0.26 15.05 7.49
N ASP A 190 -0.27 13.87 7.85
CA ASP A 190 -1.27 13.72 8.90
C ASP A 190 -0.61 13.63 10.29
N LEU A 191 0.73 13.68 10.35
CA LEU A 191 1.47 13.50 11.59
C LEU A 191 1.16 14.64 12.55
N GLU A 192 0.62 14.26 13.69
CA GLU A 192 0.32 15.17 14.79
C GLU A 192 1.47 15.14 15.80
N SER A 193 1.91 16.30 16.25
CA SER A 193 3.02 16.41 17.22
C SER A 193 2.57 16.23 18.67
N ASP A 194 1.27 16.14 18.94
CA ASP A 194 0.67 16.00 20.28
C ASP A 194 0.58 14.54 20.77
N VAL A 195 1.27 13.61 20.10
CA VAL A 195 1.32 12.21 20.53
C VAL A 195 2.53 11.94 21.44
N VAL A 196 2.31 11.09 22.44
CA VAL A 196 3.36 10.71 23.40
C VAL A 196 4.24 9.56 22.91
N LEU A 197 3.78 8.83 21.89
CA LEU A 197 4.47 7.73 21.26
C LEU A 197 4.01 7.63 19.80
N ALA A 198 4.95 7.48 18.89
CA ALA A 198 4.68 7.21 17.48
C ALA A 198 5.10 5.78 17.11
N LEU A 199 4.18 5.05 16.49
CA LEU A 199 4.35 3.69 16.00
C LEU A 199 4.40 3.74 14.47
N ILE A 200 5.55 3.40 13.89
CA ILE A 200 5.79 3.55 12.45
C ILE A 200 6.03 2.19 11.80
N ASP A 201 5.15 1.79 10.89
CA ASP A 201 5.36 0.61 10.04
C ASP A 201 6.40 0.94 8.96
N LEU A 202 7.53 0.24 8.96
CA LEU A 202 8.62 0.38 8.00
C LEU A 202 8.21 0.03 6.56
N ASN A 203 7.13 -0.71 6.36
CA ASN A 203 6.57 -0.95 5.03
C ASN A 203 5.81 0.26 4.48
N HIS A 204 5.48 1.24 5.33
CA HIS A 204 4.82 2.44 4.87
C HIS A 204 5.80 3.28 4.03
N ALA A 205 5.37 3.71 2.83
CA ALA A 205 6.24 4.44 1.90
C ALA A 205 6.84 5.73 2.50
N GLY A 206 6.12 6.35 3.44
CA GLY A 206 6.55 7.53 4.19
C GLY A 206 7.26 7.27 5.52
N ALA A 207 7.67 6.03 5.82
CA ALA A 207 8.22 5.66 7.14
C ALA A 207 9.45 6.50 7.52
N ASP A 208 10.42 6.64 6.61
CA ASP A 208 11.66 7.39 6.88
C ASP A 208 11.41 8.86 7.22
N ASP A 209 10.55 9.52 6.44
CA ASP A 209 10.22 10.92 6.64
C ASP A 209 9.44 11.11 7.95
N ALA A 210 8.56 10.16 8.29
CA ALA A 210 7.84 10.18 9.56
C ALA A 210 8.78 10.00 10.75
N VAL A 211 9.67 9.01 10.72
CA VAL A 211 10.69 8.79 11.77
C VAL A 211 11.51 10.06 11.97
N ARG A 212 12.01 10.66 10.88
CA ARG A 212 12.83 11.87 10.95
C ARG A 212 12.07 13.05 11.56
N ARG A 213 10.86 13.34 11.08
CA ARG A 213 10.06 14.49 11.53
C ARG A 213 9.67 14.37 12.99
N LEU A 214 9.20 13.20 13.42
CA LEU A 214 8.73 12.98 14.79
C LEU A 214 9.89 12.95 15.78
N SER A 215 11.03 12.35 15.39
CA SER A 215 12.25 12.40 16.19
C SER A 215 12.75 13.85 16.37
N GLN A 216 12.75 14.65 15.29
CA GLN A 216 13.10 16.08 15.37
C GLN A 216 12.13 16.90 16.22
N ALA A 217 10.86 16.50 16.30
CA ALA A 217 9.86 17.08 17.19
C ALA A 217 9.98 16.60 18.65
N GLY A 218 10.91 15.68 18.94
CA GLY A 218 11.11 15.11 20.28
C GLY A 218 10.10 14.03 20.67
N THR A 219 9.27 13.56 19.74
CA THR A 219 8.35 12.45 19.96
C THR A 219 9.14 11.14 20.01
N ARG A 220 8.83 10.26 20.97
CA ARG A 220 9.38 8.91 21.02
C ARG A 220 8.87 8.08 19.84
N VAL A 221 9.76 7.52 19.03
CA VAL A 221 9.44 6.77 17.82
C VAL A 221 9.83 5.30 17.95
N VAL A 222 8.86 4.39 17.80
CA VAL A 222 9.08 2.95 17.65
C VAL A 222 8.73 2.54 16.24
N ALA A 223 9.73 2.10 15.48
CA ALA A 223 9.54 1.56 14.15
C ALA A 223 9.37 0.03 14.20
N PHE A 224 8.51 -0.53 13.36
CA PHE A 224 8.35 -1.98 13.26
C PHE A 224 8.12 -2.42 11.81
N GLY A 225 8.44 -3.67 11.47
CA GLY A 225 8.23 -4.20 10.11
C GLY A 225 8.20 -5.73 10.08
N PRO A 226 7.76 -6.37 8.98
CA PRO A 226 7.58 -7.83 8.91
C PRO A 226 8.84 -8.60 9.32
N HIS A 227 9.98 -8.13 8.81
CA HIS A 227 11.33 -8.53 9.17
C HIS A 227 12.17 -7.27 9.33
N VAL A 228 13.03 -7.25 10.35
CA VAL A 228 14.01 -6.18 10.54
C VAL A 228 15.38 -6.84 10.46
N ASP A 229 16.10 -6.53 9.39
CA ASP A 229 17.50 -6.88 9.23
C ASP A 229 18.40 -5.74 9.74
N ASP A 230 19.72 -5.97 9.71
CA ASP A 230 20.71 -5.00 10.19
C ASP A 230 20.66 -3.67 9.43
N PHE A 231 20.26 -3.69 8.15
CA PHE A 231 20.18 -2.49 7.32
C PHE A 231 18.95 -1.65 7.67
N ALA A 232 17.78 -2.27 7.82
CA ALA A 232 16.56 -1.60 8.27
C ALA A 232 16.72 -1.01 9.67
N LEU A 233 17.40 -1.74 10.57
CA LEU A 233 17.74 -1.26 11.90
C LEU A 233 18.66 -0.05 11.83
N ALA A 234 19.80 -0.14 11.13
CA ALA A 234 20.75 0.96 11.02
C ALA A 234 20.11 2.21 10.38
N ARG A 235 19.32 2.03 9.32
CA ARG A 235 18.58 3.10 8.62
C ARG A 235 17.62 3.81 9.57
N ALA A 236 16.68 3.09 10.19
CA ALA A 236 15.69 3.70 11.08
C ALA A 236 16.35 4.36 12.31
N ARG A 237 17.42 3.76 12.87
CA ARG A 237 18.19 4.36 13.96
C ARG A 237 18.88 5.67 13.55
N SER A 238 19.53 5.70 12.39
CA SER A 238 20.17 6.92 11.88
C SER A 238 19.19 8.06 11.61
N LEU A 239 17.92 7.75 11.38
CA LEU A 239 16.84 8.72 11.22
C LEU A 239 16.22 9.20 12.53
N GLY A 240 16.58 8.57 13.66
CA GLY A 240 16.16 8.98 15.00
C GLY A 240 15.11 8.09 15.66
N ALA A 241 14.90 6.85 15.21
CA ALA A 241 14.03 5.90 15.92
C ALA A 241 14.62 5.45 17.27
N ASP A 242 13.78 5.38 18.30
CA ASP A 242 14.14 4.93 19.67
C ASP A 242 14.11 3.42 19.84
N ASP A 243 13.29 2.72 19.05
CA ASP A 243 13.32 1.26 18.94
C ASP A 243 12.94 0.81 17.52
N VAL A 244 13.49 -0.32 17.09
CA VAL A 244 13.22 -0.90 15.76
C VAL A 244 13.01 -2.39 15.92
N LEU A 245 11.80 -2.88 15.65
CA LEU A 245 11.38 -4.23 16.04
C LEU A 245 10.77 -5.01 14.88
N ALA A 246 11.14 -6.29 14.75
CA ALA A 246 10.37 -7.21 13.93
C ALA A 246 8.93 -7.28 14.45
N ARG A 247 7.95 -7.38 13.56
CA ARG A 247 6.51 -7.27 13.87
C ARG A 247 6.07 -8.23 14.96
N SER A 248 6.57 -9.47 14.94
CA SER A 248 6.28 -10.48 15.97
C SER A 248 6.81 -10.09 17.37
N VAL A 249 7.95 -9.40 17.44
CA VAL A 249 8.54 -8.89 18.68
C VAL A 249 7.83 -7.62 19.14
N PHE A 250 7.51 -6.72 18.20
CA PHE A 250 6.74 -5.52 18.45
C PHE A 250 5.42 -5.84 19.17
N PHE A 251 4.60 -6.74 18.62
CA PHE A 251 3.32 -7.10 19.25
C PHE A 251 3.48 -7.79 20.61
N LYS A 252 4.56 -8.56 20.82
CA LYS A 252 4.88 -9.15 22.13
C LYS A 252 5.26 -8.09 23.16
N ARG A 253 5.97 -7.04 22.74
CA ARG A 253 6.45 -5.95 23.61
C ARG A 253 5.48 -4.78 23.70
N LEU A 254 4.42 -4.74 22.88
CA LEU A 254 3.53 -3.60 22.79
C LEU A 254 3.00 -3.10 24.15
N PRO A 255 2.56 -3.96 25.09
CA PRO A 255 2.13 -3.50 26.42
C PRO A 255 3.23 -2.79 27.22
N SER A 256 4.49 -3.22 27.08
CA SER A 256 5.64 -2.59 27.78
C SER A 256 6.24 -1.40 27.03
N LEU A 257 5.82 -1.17 25.78
CA LEU A 257 6.21 0.01 25.02
C LEU A 257 5.32 1.22 25.33
N MET A 258 4.08 1.00 25.78
CA MET A 258 3.18 2.06 26.21
C MET A 258 3.83 2.88 27.33
N PRO A 259 3.79 4.22 27.26
CA PRO A 259 4.21 5.04 28.38
C PRO A 259 3.35 4.74 29.63
N LEU A 260 3.79 5.19 30.80
CA LEU A 260 2.97 5.15 32.01
C LEU A 260 2.16 6.45 32.07
N ILE A 261 0.84 6.35 32.14
CA ILE A 261 -0.02 7.50 32.49
C ILE A 261 0.13 7.68 34.01
N THR A 262 0.83 8.74 34.44
CA THR A 262 0.98 9.11 35.86
C THR A 262 0.05 10.25 36.18
#